data_AF-A0A453E6J9-F1
#
_entry.id   AF-A0A453E6J9-F1
#
_cell.length_a   1.000
_cell.length_b   1.000
_cell.length_c   1.000
_cell.angle_alpha   90.00
_cell.angle_beta   90.00
_cell.angle_gamma   90.00
#
_symmetry.space_group_name_H-M   'P 1'
#
loop_
_entity.id
_entity.type
_entity.pdbx_description
1 polymer ?
#
loop_
_entity_poly.entity_id
_entity_poly.type
_entity_poly.pdbx_seq_one_letter_code
_entity_poly.pdbx_strand_id
1 'polypeptide(L)'
;MAEQQVVADLRENCATPASLLRDVAAAMADEMCAGLEKEGGSRVKMLLSYVDKLPTGREEGLFYGLDLGGTNFRVLKVQLGGNDKHVISRESRELAIPPHLMSGSSSV
;
A
#
# COMPACT_ATOMS: atom_id res chain seq x y z
N MET A 1 1.94 -38.35 -18.30
CA MET A 1 2.84 -38.79 -17.22
C MET A 1 3.77 -37.66 -16.77
N ALA A 2 4.63 -37.10 -17.64
CA ALA A 2 5.55 -36.01 -17.27
C ALA A 2 4.85 -34.72 -16.80
N GLU A 3 3.77 -34.28 -17.47
CA GLU A 3 3.03 -33.07 -17.07
C GLU A 3 2.37 -33.17 -15.69
N GLN A 4 1.84 -34.36 -15.36
CA GLN A 4 1.23 -34.61 -14.04
C GLN A 4 2.28 -34.58 -12.93
N GLN A 5 3.50 -35.07 -13.21
CA GLN A 5 4.62 -34.99 -12.29
C GLN A 5 5.03 -33.54 -12.03
N VAL A 6 5.20 -32.73 -13.09
CA VAL A 6 5.54 -31.30 -12.97
C VAL A 6 4.51 -30.55 -12.12
N VAL A 7 3.22 -30.82 -12.32
CA VAL A 7 2.15 -30.19 -11.53
C VAL A 7 2.17 -30.66 -10.08
N ALA A 8 2.46 -31.93 -9.81
CA ALA A 8 2.57 -32.45 -8.45
C ALA A 8 3.76 -31.82 -7.71
N ASP A 9 4.93 -31.76 -8.35
CA ASP A 9 6.14 -31.14 -7.79
C ASP A 9 5.92 -29.65 -7.49
N LEU A 10 5.23 -28.93 -8.38
CA LEU A 10 4.89 -27.52 -8.14
C LEU A 10 3.97 -27.36 -6.93
N ARG A 11 2.97 -28.23 -6.76
CA ARG A 11 2.06 -28.18 -5.60
C ARG A 11 2.80 -28.41 -4.29
N GLU A 12 3.75 -29.33 -4.27
CA GLU A 12 4.57 -29.60 -3.09
C GLU A 12 5.51 -28.44 -2.80
N ASN A 13 6.25 -27.96 -3.79
CA ASN A 13 7.23 -26.88 -3.63
C ASN A 13 6.59 -25.52 -3.30
N CYS A 14 5.35 -25.29 -3.74
CA CYS A 14 4.58 -24.09 -3.40
C CYS A 14 3.67 -24.27 -2.19
N ALA A 15 3.69 -25.44 -1.53
CA ALA A 15 2.92 -25.65 -0.32
C ALA A 15 3.41 -24.70 0.78
N THR A 16 2.47 -24.04 1.44
CA THR A 16 2.74 -23.09 2.53
C THR A 16 2.14 -23.61 3.84
N PRO A 17 2.72 -24.67 4.43
CA PRO A 17 2.24 -25.18 5.71
C PRO A 17 2.35 -24.10 6.80
N ALA A 18 1.51 -24.20 7.82
CA ALA A 18 1.45 -23.19 8.88
C ALA A 18 2.80 -22.97 9.60
N SER A 19 3.68 -23.97 9.65
CA SER A 19 5.05 -23.82 10.16
C SER A 19 5.86 -22.85 9.32
N LEU A 20 5.92 -23.06 8.00
CA LEU A 20 6.63 -22.18 7.07
C LEU A 20 6.09 -20.75 7.15
N LEU A 21 4.77 -20.57 7.25
CA LEU A 21 4.17 -19.23 7.38
C LEU A 21 4.57 -18.52 8.68
N ARG A 22 4.75 -19.26 9.78
CA ARG A 22 5.27 -18.69 11.03
C ARG A 22 6.73 -18.27 10.89
N ASP A 23 7.55 -19.08 10.22
CA ASP A 23 8.96 -18.76 9.99
C ASP A 23 9.11 -17.52 9.09
N VAL A 24 8.28 -17.41 8.04
CA VAL A 24 8.21 -16.22 7.17
C VAL A 24 7.79 -14.97 7.96
N ALA A 25 6.80 -15.09 8.84
CA ALA A 25 6.36 -13.98 9.68
C ALA A 25 7.45 -13.52 10.67
N ALA A 26 8.18 -14.47 11.27
CA ALA A 26 9.31 -14.16 12.14
C ALA A 26 10.43 -13.44 11.38
N ALA A 27 10.83 -13.96 10.22
CA ALA A 27 11.85 -13.32 9.37
C ALA A 27 11.43 -11.90 8.91
N MET A 28 10.14 -11.69 8.61
CA MET A 28 9.61 -10.36 8.29
C MET A 28 9.73 -9.41 9.48
N ALA A 29 9.44 -9.87 10.70
CA ALA A 29 9.57 -9.06 11.90
C ALA A 29 11.04 -8.65 12.15
N ASP A 30 11.99 -9.56 11.93
CA ASP A 30 13.42 -9.27 12.05
C ASP A 30 13.87 -8.21 11.02
N GLU A 31 13.43 -8.33 9.77
CA GLU A 31 13.71 -7.34 8.72
C GLU A 31 13.09 -5.97 9.05
N MET A 32 11.88 -5.94 9.61
CA MET A 32 11.25 -4.69 10.07
C MET A 32 12.06 -4.02 11.18
N CYS A 33 12.55 -4.78 12.17
CA CYS A 33 13.42 -4.27 13.22
C CYS A 33 14.72 -3.68 12.62
N ALA A 34 15.40 -4.43 11.76
CA ALA A 34 16.63 -3.98 11.11
C ALA A 34 16.42 -2.71 10.24
N GLY A 35 15.28 -2.59 9.56
CA GLY A 35 14.93 -1.41 8.79
C GLY A 35 14.64 -0.16 9.63
N LEU A 36 14.16 -0.32 10.87
CA LEU A 36 13.92 0.78 11.80
C LEU A 36 15.19 1.24 12.53
N GLU A 37 16.17 0.35 12.75
CA GLU A 37 17.41 0.68 13.46
C GLU A 37 18.29 1.67 12.71
N LYS A 38 18.37 1.56 11.37
CA LYS A 38 19.16 2.46 10.53
C LYS A 38 18.65 2.44 9.09
N GLU A 39 18.83 3.57 8.40
CA GLU A 39 18.55 3.65 6.98
C GLU A 39 19.39 2.62 6.19
N GLY A 40 18.73 1.85 5.33
CA GLY A 40 19.36 0.76 4.59
C GLY A 40 19.73 -0.46 5.43
N GLY A 41 19.27 -0.57 6.69
CA GLY A 41 19.52 -1.72 7.56
C GLY A 41 18.84 -3.02 7.12
N SER A 42 17.79 -2.90 6.30
CA SER A 42 17.03 -4.02 5.72
C SER A 42 16.62 -3.69 4.28
N ARG A 43 16.21 -4.72 3.53
CA ARG A 43 15.48 -4.54 2.25
C ARG A 43 14.08 -3.95 2.47
N VAL A 44 13.50 -4.14 3.65
CA VAL A 44 12.29 -3.48 4.11
C VAL A 44 12.68 -2.08 4.61
N LYS A 45 12.36 -1.07 3.79
CA LYS A 45 12.88 0.30 3.99
C LYS A 45 12.39 1.01 5.26
N MET A 46 11.27 0.59 5.83
CA MET A 46 10.65 1.19 7.01
C MET A 46 10.63 2.74 6.99
N LEU A 47 10.24 3.31 5.85
CA LEU A 47 10.26 4.76 5.63
C LEU A 47 9.27 5.48 6.57
N LEU A 48 9.71 6.62 7.11
CA LEU A 48 8.85 7.51 7.89
C LEU A 48 7.77 8.13 6.99
N SER A 49 6.52 8.02 7.39
CA SER A 49 5.38 8.62 6.68
C SER A 49 5.21 10.12 6.96
N TYR A 50 5.86 10.64 8.00
CA TYR A 50 5.66 11.98 8.55
C TYR A 50 4.22 12.27 8.99
N VAL A 51 3.45 11.23 9.29
CA VAL A 51 2.13 11.34 9.92
C VAL A 51 2.33 11.39 11.43
N ASP A 52 2.22 12.58 12.02
CA ASP A 52 2.46 12.78 13.45
C ASP A 52 1.36 12.19 14.34
N LYS A 53 0.10 12.21 13.87
CA LYS A 53 -1.06 11.75 14.62
C LYS A 53 -2.05 11.06 13.70
N LEU A 54 -2.52 9.89 14.12
CA LEU A 54 -3.59 9.17 13.42
C LEU A 54 -4.94 9.88 13.62
N PRO A 55 -5.89 9.74 12.68
CA PRO A 55 -7.23 10.29 12.82
C PRO A 55 -7.92 9.81 14.09
N THR A 56 -8.63 10.74 14.73
CA THR A 56 -9.35 10.52 15.99
C THR A 56 -10.86 10.32 15.79
N GLY A 57 -11.36 10.61 14.59
CA GLY A 57 -12.79 10.67 14.29
C GLY A 57 -13.43 12.01 14.65
N ARG A 58 -12.70 12.93 15.31
CA ARG A 58 -13.17 14.28 15.67
C ARG A 58 -12.85 15.33 14.61
N GLU A 59 -12.26 14.91 13.50
CA GLU A 59 -11.96 15.79 12.39
C GLU A 59 -13.26 16.32 11.78
N GLU A 60 -13.32 17.64 11.59
CA GLU A 60 -14.44 18.35 11.01
C GLU A 60 -13.94 19.23 9.88
N GLY A 61 -14.74 19.38 8.83
CA GLY A 61 -14.43 20.26 7.71
C GLY A 61 -14.44 19.57 6.35
N LEU A 62 -14.19 20.38 5.32
CA LEU A 62 -14.16 19.94 3.93
C LEU A 62 -12.71 19.71 3.50
N PHE A 63 -12.41 18.48 3.09
CA PHE A 63 -11.09 18.05 2.66
C PHE A 63 -11.11 17.61 1.20
N TYR A 64 -10.01 17.83 0.51
CA TYR A 64 -9.79 17.30 -0.83
C TYR A 64 -8.66 16.28 -0.80
N GLY A 65 -8.83 15.22 -1.58
CA GLY A 65 -7.80 14.20 -1.79
C GLY A 65 -7.49 14.10 -3.28
N LEU A 66 -6.21 13.88 -3.60
CA LEU A 66 -5.77 13.55 -4.95
C LEU A 66 -5.12 12.18 -4.90
N ASP A 67 -5.64 11.28 -5.72
CA ASP A 67 -5.08 9.95 -5.93
C ASP A 67 -4.54 9.91 -7.36
N LEU A 68 -3.22 9.83 -7.46
CA LEU A 68 -2.49 9.86 -8.72
C LEU A 68 -1.65 8.59 -8.84
N GLY A 69 -2.12 7.64 -9.63
CA GLY A 69 -1.43 6.38 -9.87
C GLY A 69 -1.95 5.66 -11.10
N GLY A 70 -1.05 5.22 -11.98
CA GLY A 70 -1.41 4.52 -13.22
C GLY A 70 -1.85 5.44 -14.36
N THR A 71 -2.89 5.05 -15.09
CA THR A 71 -3.41 5.74 -16.30
C THR A 71 -4.51 6.76 -16.01
N ASN A 72 -5.08 6.75 -14.81
CA ASN A 72 -6.11 7.68 -14.37
C ASN A 72 -5.67 8.39 -13.10
N PHE A 73 -6.32 9.51 -12.80
CA PHE A 73 -6.25 10.15 -11.50
C PHE A 73 -7.65 10.43 -10.98
N ARG A 74 -7.77 10.52 -9.66
CA ARG A 74 -9.04 10.75 -8.99
C ARG A 74 -8.93 11.91 -8.03
N VAL A 75 -9.89 12.83 -8.13
CA VAL A 75 -10.09 13.92 -7.17
C VAL A 75 -11.23 13.53 -6.25
N LEU A 76 -11.01 13.59 -4.94
CA LEU A 76 -12.00 13.36 -3.91
C LEU A 76 -12.29 14.67 -3.17
N LYS A 77 -13.54 14.85 -2.79
CA LYS A 77 -14.02 15.91 -1.90
C LYS A 77 -14.80 15.23 -0.78
N VAL A 78 -14.36 15.40 0.47
CA VAL A 78 -14.90 14.71 1.63
C VAL A 78 -15.27 15.74 2.70
N GLN A 79 -16.54 15.73 3.12
CA GLN A 79 -17.00 16.51 4.26
C GLN A 79 -16.97 15.62 5.51
N LEU A 80 -16.12 15.96 6.46
CA LEU A 80 -16.07 15.33 7.78
C LEU A 80 -16.92 16.13 8.77
N GLY A 81 -17.65 15.39 9.61
CA GLY A 81 -18.61 15.93 10.58
C GLY A 81 -18.21 15.78 12.04
N GLY A 82 -17.10 15.10 12.31
CA GLY A 82 -16.60 14.87 13.67
C GLY A 82 -17.48 13.92 14.49
N ASN A 83 -16.85 13.27 15.48
CA ASN A 83 -17.49 12.37 16.43
C ASN A 83 -18.35 11.33 15.69
N ASP A 84 -19.63 11.20 16.09
CA ASP A 84 -20.57 10.22 15.55
C ASP A 84 -21.05 10.54 14.12
N LYS A 85 -20.79 11.75 13.62
CA LYS A 85 -21.20 12.15 12.26
C LYS A 85 -20.25 11.61 11.19
N HIS A 86 -19.03 11.24 11.55
CA HIS A 86 -18.02 10.66 10.67
C HIS A 86 -17.92 11.39 9.31
N VAL A 87 -18.13 10.67 8.20
CA VAL A 87 -18.16 11.24 6.84
C VAL A 87 -19.60 11.65 6.52
N ILE A 88 -19.85 12.95 6.38
CA ILE A 88 -21.16 13.50 6.02
C ILE A 88 -21.43 13.32 4.52
N SER A 89 -20.44 13.61 3.68
CA SER A 89 -20.57 13.45 2.24
C SER A 89 -19.22 13.17 1.57
N ARG A 90 -19.28 12.50 0.43
CA ARG A 90 -18.12 12.16 -0.39
C ARG A 90 -18.49 12.28 -1.86
N GLU A 91 -17.74 13.10 -2.58
CA GLU A 91 -17.80 13.21 -4.03
C GLU A 91 -16.46 12.76 -4.61
N SER A 92 -16.48 12.06 -5.74
CA SER A 92 -15.26 11.64 -6.42
C SER A 92 -15.41 11.79 -7.93
N ARG A 93 -14.36 12.27 -8.58
CA ARG A 93 -14.28 12.34 -10.05
C ARG A 93 -12.99 11.71 -10.51
N GLU A 94 -13.10 10.75 -11.43
CA GLU A 94 -11.97 10.10 -12.07
C GLU A 94 -11.79 10.65 -13.48
N LEU A 95 -10.53 10.82 -13.89
CA LEU A 95 -10.13 11.41 -15.15
C LEU A 95 -8.94 10.63 -15.72
N ALA A 96 -8.96 10.39 -17.02
CA ALA A 96 -7.83 9.81 -17.73
C ALA A 96 -6.67 10.80 -17.84
N ILE A 97 -5.45 10.31 -17.62
CA ILE A 97 -4.23 11.09 -17.85
C ILE A 97 -3.86 10.95 -19.33
N PRO A 98 -3.73 12.06 -20.08
CA PRO A 98 -3.26 12.01 -21.46
C PRO A 98 -1.92 11.26 -21.57
N PRO A 99 -1.75 10.31 -22.51
CA PRO A 99 -0.56 9.46 -22.57
C PRO A 99 0.78 10.21 -22.65
N HIS A 100 0.80 11.39 -23.30
CA HIS A 100 1.99 12.22 -23.41
C HIS A 100 2.41 12.89 -22.09
N LEU A 101 1.56 12.89 -21.06
CA LEU A 101 1.87 13.35 -19.70
C LEU A 101 2.25 12.21 -18.76
N MET A 102 2.10 10.95 -19.20
CA MET A 102 2.40 9.78 -18.37
C MET A 102 3.88 9.43 -18.32
N SER A 103 4.68 9.97 -19.24
CA SER A 103 6.12 9.74 -19.32
C SER A 103 6.87 11.07 -19.17
N GLY A 104 7.80 11.10 -18.23
CA GLY A 104 8.83 12.13 -18.16
C GLY A 104 10.15 11.59 -18.69
N SER A 105 10.90 12.41 -19.42
CA SER A 105 12.31 12.13 -19.68
C SER A 105 13.11 12.47 -18.42
N SER A 106 13.65 11.45 -17.74
CA SER A 106 14.62 11.70 -16.66
C SER A 106 15.94 12.12 -17.30
N SER A 107 16.28 13.41 -17.26
CA SER A 107 17.67 13.84 -17.45
C SER A 107 18.41 13.55 -16.16
N VAL A 108 19.24 12.52 -16.18
CA VAL A 108 20.22 12.23 -15.12
C VAL A 108 21.38 13.22 -15.24
#